data_AF-Q17MP7-F1
#
_entry.id   AF-Q17MP7-F1
#
_cell.length_a   1.000
_cell.length_b   1.000
_cell.length_c   1.000
_cell.angle_alpha   90.00
_cell.angle_beta   90.00
_cell.angle_gamma   90.00
#
_symmetry.space_group_name_H-M   'P 1'
#
loop_
_entity.id
_entity.type
_entity.pdbx_description
1 polymer ?
#
loop_
_entity_poly.entity_id
_entity_poly.type
_entity_poly.pdbx_seq_one_letter_code
_entity_poly.pdbx_strand_id
1 'polypeptide(L)'
;MKSNYLLLLGMIYCCCVIAADGATDDEDDPLVTTLSPAEEYKNYPYCFRFTWLGPKYNKDSQYKNVTCESLLKKANGIPCFHPLVVTNNSNVPDTEYMWNEYKDKPAQIACRLVRGEVCARFTYRYNGAIENITYMCAKMNVDNESSTTSTCYTEDRSGREIEVCVCESAAGRTPCNRSSTILAQLGQPVVLIALALVQLLTLRALFPCNQ
;
A
#
# COMPACT_ATOMS: atom_id res chain seq x y z
N MET A 1 52.67 -5.68 35.12
CA MET A 1 52.76 -4.79 36.31
C MET A 1 51.37 -4.20 36.49
N LYS A 2 50.53 -4.79 37.33
CA LYS A 2 50.26 -4.43 38.75
C LYS A 2 49.66 -3.03 38.93
N SER A 3 48.48 -3.04 39.57
CA SER A 3 47.95 -2.07 40.54
C SER A 3 47.10 -0.93 39.97
N ASN A 4 45.97 -0.50 40.55
CA ASN A 4 44.97 -1.03 41.50
C ASN A 4 43.88 0.06 41.61
N TYR A 5 42.63 -0.38 41.81
CA TYR A 5 41.50 0.22 42.56
C TYR A 5 41.47 1.72 42.88
N LEU A 6 40.31 2.36 42.71
CA LEU A 6 39.47 2.78 43.84
C LEU A 6 38.04 3.13 43.42
N LEU A 7 37.09 2.33 43.92
CA LEU A 7 35.67 2.66 44.07
C LEU A 7 35.52 3.73 45.17
N LEU A 8 34.66 4.72 44.97
CA LEU A 8 34.07 5.50 46.06
C LEU A 8 32.56 5.67 45.80
N LEU A 9 31.79 4.87 46.54
CA LEU A 9 30.39 5.09 46.88
C LEU A 9 30.34 5.87 48.22
N GLY A 10 29.36 6.76 48.39
CA GLY A 10 29.01 7.41 49.66
C GLY A 10 28.36 8.77 49.42
N MET A 11 27.05 8.87 49.17
CA MET A 11 25.92 8.92 50.13
C MET A 11 25.93 10.10 51.12
N ILE A 12 25.03 11.06 50.84
CA ILE A 12 24.04 11.72 51.73
C ILE A 12 24.54 12.65 52.86
N TYR A 13 24.21 13.95 52.75
CA TYR A 13 23.36 14.73 53.69
C TYR A 13 23.13 16.14 53.09
N CYS A 14 21.93 16.47 52.60
CA CYS A 14 20.78 17.01 53.34
C CYS A 14 21.02 18.40 53.94
N CYS A 15 20.43 19.44 53.33
CA CYS A 15 19.88 20.61 54.01
C CYS A 15 18.72 21.18 53.18
N CYS A 16 17.56 21.22 53.83
CA CYS A 16 16.24 21.65 53.38
C CYS A 16 16.17 23.16 53.06
N VAL A 17 15.29 23.57 52.14
CA VAL A 17 14.26 24.61 52.41
C VAL A 17 13.00 24.29 51.58
N ILE A 18 11.88 24.43 52.27
CA ILE A 18 10.49 24.06 51.96
C ILE A 18 9.73 25.30 51.45
N ALA A 19 8.85 25.12 50.46
CA ALA A 19 7.55 25.82 50.30
C ALA A 19 6.81 25.13 49.12
N ALA A 20 5.79 24.30 49.36
CA ALA A 20 4.34 24.64 49.35
C ALA A 20 3.85 25.04 47.93
N ASP A 21 2.85 24.46 47.27
CA ASP A 21 1.74 23.56 47.61
C ASP A 21 1.24 22.86 46.32
N GLY A 22 0.62 21.69 46.44
CA GLY A 22 -0.24 21.13 45.37
C GLY A 22 -0.28 19.61 45.30
N ALA A 23 -1.19 18.99 46.06
CA ALA A 23 -1.67 17.62 45.89
C ALA A 23 -2.07 17.35 44.41
N THR A 24 -1.91 16.17 43.82
CA THR A 24 -2.47 14.87 44.24
C THR A 24 -1.68 13.70 43.64
N ASP A 25 -1.40 12.69 44.48
CA ASP A 25 -1.13 11.32 44.03
C ASP A 25 -2.43 10.71 43.50
N ASP A 26 -2.42 10.12 42.31
CA ASP A 26 -3.26 8.97 41.95
C ASP A 26 -2.62 8.25 40.74
N GLU A 27 -2.11 7.06 41.06
CA GLU A 27 -1.85 5.83 40.28
C GLU A 27 -1.61 5.87 38.76
N ASP A 28 -0.46 5.29 38.40
CA ASP A 28 -0.12 4.77 37.07
C ASP A 28 -1.20 3.81 36.52
N ASP A 29 -2.11 4.32 35.69
CA ASP A 29 -2.94 3.52 34.77
C ASP A 29 -2.26 3.53 33.39
N PRO A 30 -1.90 2.38 32.78
CA PRO A 30 -1.31 2.38 31.44
C PRO A 30 -2.37 2.90 30.46
N LEU A 31 -2.17 4.15 30.02
CA LEU A 31 -2.94 4.86 29.01
C LEU A 31 -3.26 3.96 27.80
N VAL A 32 -4.38 3.25 27.87
CA VAL A 32 -5.08 2.76 26.69
C VAL A 32 -5.75 4.00 26.11
N THR A 33 -5.01 4.73 25.29
CA THR A 33 -5.57 5.79 24.45
C THR A 33 -6.59 5.13 23.54
N THR A 34 -7.86 5.18 23.93
CA THR A 34 -8.98 4.91 23.03
C THR A 34 -8.96 6.02 21.98
N LEU A 35 -8.20 5.80 20.91
CA LEU A 35 -8.20 6.66 19.73
C LEU A 35 -9.66 6.82 19.29
N SER A 36 -10.05 8.06 19.03
CA SER A 36 -11.33 8.31 18.35
C SER A 36 -11.38 7.48 17.06
N PRO A 37 -12.55 6.94 16.66
CA PRO A 37 -12.68 6.16 15.43
C PRO A 37 -12.12 6.86 14.18
N ALA A 38 -12.05 8.20 14.21
CA ALA A 38 -11.58 9.04 13.12
C ALA A 38 -10.07 8.98 12.85
N GLU A 39 -9.26 8.32 13.67
CA GLU A 39 -7.80 8.30 13.47
C GLU A 39 -7.17 6.90 13.53
N GLU A 40 -7.99 5.84 13.48
CA GLU A 40 -7.50 4.46 13.50
C GLU A 40 -6.49 4.19 12.36
N TYR A 41 -6.70 4.79 11.19
CA TYR A 41 -5.83 4.61 10.01
C TYR A 41 -4.38 5.05 10.24
N LYS A 42 -4.11 5.90 11.25
CA LYS A 42 -2.75 6.34 11.58
C LYS A 42 -1.91 5.24 12.24
N ASN A 43 -2.57 4.26 12.88
CA ASN A 43 -1.89 3.25 13.68
C ASN A 43 -1.78 1.90 12.97
N TYR A 44 -2.59 1.67 11.93
CA TYR A 44 -2.59 0.42 11.20
C TYR A 44 -2.43 0.62 9.70
N PRO A 45 -1.71 -0.28 9.01
CA PRO A 45 -1.65 -0.27 7.56
C PRO A 45 -2.92 -0.89 6.96
N TYR A 46 -3.34 -0.35 5.82
CA TYR A 46 -4.56 -0.75 5.11
C TYR A 46 -4.29 -1.06 3.64
N CYS A 47 -5.12 -1.93 3.06
CA CYS A 47 -5.23 -2.14 1.61
C CYS A 47 -6.61 -1.73 1.14
N PHE A 48 -6.73 -1.16 -0.05
CA PHE A 48 -8.04 -1.07 -0.68
C PHE A 48 -8.64 -2.46 -0.84
N ARG A 49 -9.95 -2.56 -0.59
CA ARG A 49 -10.74 -3.78 -0.72
C ARG A 49 -12.09 -3.49 -1.35
N PHE A 50 -12.15 -3.66 -2.67
CA PHE A 50 -13.36 -3.46 -3.48
C PHE A 50 -13.13 -4.05 -4.88
N THR A 51 -14.19 -4.15 -5.69
CA THR A 51 -14.10 -4.58 -7.10
C THR A 51 -14.57 -3.47 -8.02
N TRP A 52 -13.73 -3.06 -8.97
CA TRP A 52 -14.09 -2.12 -10.02
C TRP A 52 -14.57 -2.83 -11.28
N LEU A 53 -15.72 -2.41 -11.82
CA LEU A 53 -16.38 -3.04 -12.97
C LEU A 53 -16.28 -2.22 -14.28
N GLY A 54 -15.56 -1.11 -14.27
CA GLY A 54 -15.40 -0.28 -15.46
C GLY A 54 -16.49 0.79 -15.69
N PRO A 55 -16.41 1.52 -16.82
CA PRO A 55 -17.39 2.51 -17.28
C PRO A 55 -18.77 1.94 -17.64
N LYS A 56 -18.86 0.63 -17.90
CA LYS A 56 -20.01 0.00 -18.55
C LYS A 56 -21.21 -0.19 -17.61
N TYR A 57 -21.14 0.31 -16.39
CA TYR A 57 -22.26 0.26 -15.45
C TYR A 57 -23.22 1.43 -15.70
N ASN A 58 -24.17 1.24 -16.63
CA ASN A 58 -25.30 2.17 -16.77
C ASN A 58 -26.29 1.97 -15.62
N LYS A 59 -27.03 3.02 -15.25
CA LYS A 59 -28.04 3.00 -14.16
C LYS A 59 -29.21 2.03 -14.45
N ASP A 60 -29.36 1.64 -15.72
CA ASP A 60 -30.28 0.63 -16.25
C ASP A 60 -29.66 -0.78 -16.36
N SER A 61 -28.39 -0.95 -15.97
CA SER A 61 -27.78 -2.27 -15.95
C SER A 61 -28.41 -3.14 -14.88
N GLN A 62 -28.53 -4.42 -15.21
CA GLN A 62 -28.83 -5.53 -14.31
C GLN A 62 -27.94 -5.62 -13.05
N TYR A 63 -26.98 -4.70 -12.85
CA TYR A 63 -25.91 -4.79 -11.86
C TYR A 63 -26.18 -4.06 -10.53
N LYS A 64 -27.29 -3.30 -10.41
CA LYS A 64 -27.79 -2.84 -9.10
C LYS A 64 -28.17 -4.06 -8.27
N ASN A 65 -27.51 -4.26 -7.13
CA ASN A 65 -27.68 -5.41 -6.23
C ASN A 65 -27.12 -6.75 -6.75
N VAL A 66 -26.16 -6.72 -7.68
CA VAL A 66 -25.52 -7.95 -8.15
C VAL A 66 -24.45 -8.41 -7.18
N THR A 67 -24.41 -9.71 -6.95
CA THR A 67 -23.43 -10.37 -6.11
C THR A 67 -22.17 -10.68 -6.89
N CYS A 68 -21.04 -10.85 -6.20
CA CYS A 68 -19.81 -11.34 -6.83
C CYS A 68 -20.03 -12.64 -7.64
N GLU A 69 -20.87 -13.55 -7.15
CA GLU A 69 -21.19 -14.82 -7.83
C GLU A 69 -21.86 -14.61 -9.19
N SER A 70 -22.77 -13.65 -9.27
CA SER A 70 -23.52 -13.36 -10.50
C SER A 70 -22.71 -12.53 -11.51
N LEU A 71 -21.78 -11.68 -11.04
CA LEU A 71 -20.84 -10.96 -11.91
C LEU A 71 -19.85 -11.88 -12.60
N LEU A 72 -19.29 -12.84 -11.87
CA LEU A 72 -18.17 -13.63 -12.36
C LEU A 72 -18.60 -14.73 -13.34
N LYS A 73 -19.91 -14.99 -13.54
CA LYS A 73 -20.45 -15.91 -14.58
C LYS A 73 -19.61 -17.20 -14.80
N LYS A 74 -19.15 -17.85 -13.72
CA LYS A 74 -18.28 -19.06 -13.71
C LYS A 74 -16.80 -18.86 -14.08
N ALA A 75 -16.28 -17.64 -14.06
CA ALA A 75 -14.83 -17.38 -14.09
C ALA A 75 -14.23 -17.85 -12.75
N ASN A 76 -13.90 -19.14 -12.68
CA ASN A 76 -13.30 -19.75 -11.51
C ASN A 76 -11.94 -19.10 -11.24
N GLY A 77 -11.69 -18.73 -9.98
CA GLY A 77 -10.41 -18.18 -9.54
C GLY A 77 -10.24 -16.67 -9.70
N ILE A 78 -11.27 -15.94 -10.15
CA ILE A 78 -11.24 -14.47 -10.17
C ILE A 78 -11.78 -13.92 -8.84
N PRO A 79 -11.00 -13.15 -8.07
CA PRO A 79 -11.45 -12.62 -6.78
C PRO A 79 -12.48 -11.50 -6.98
N CYS A 80 -13.42 -11.38 -6.04
CA CYS A 80 -14.38 -10.28 -6.00
C CYS A 80 -14.75 -9.95 -4.56
N PHE A 81 -14.72 -8.65 -4.25
CA PHE A 81 -15.10 -8.06 -2.96
C PHE A 81 -16.10 -6.93 -3.13
N HIS A 82 -16.97 -6.78 -2.14
CA HIS A 82 -17.78 -5.57 -1.97
C HIS A 82 -16.97 -4.47 -1.27
N PRO A 83 -17.25 -3.18 -1.55
CA PRO A 83 -18.28 -2.70 -2.48
C PRO A 83 -17.91 -2.91 -3.96
N LEU A 84 -18.92 -2.94 -4.82
CA LEU A 84 -18.73 -2.88 -6.27
C LEU A 84 -18.66 -1.41 -6.68
N VAL A 85 -17.52 -1.02 -7.25
CA VAL A 85 -17.22 0.36 -7.64
C VAL A 85 -17.30 0.50 -9.15
N VAL A 86 -17.87 1.60 -9.59
CA VAL A 86 -18.11 1.89 -11.01
C VAL A 86 -17.63 3.29 -11.30
N THR A 87 -17.09 3.50 -12.49
CA THR A 87 -16.73 4.83 -12.98
C THR A 87 -17.67 5.19 -14.11
N ASN A 88 -17.82 6.49 -14.38
CA ASN A 88 -18.59 6.99 -15.52
C ASN A 88 -17.73 7.21 -16.77
N ASN A 89 -16.44 6.88 -16.68
CA ASN A 89 -15.43 7.08 -17.72
C ASN A 89 -14.56 5.82 -17.84
N SER A 90 -13.75 5.74 -18.89
CA SER A 90 -12.84 4.60 -19.11
C SER A 90 -11.68 4.53 -18.12
N ASN A 91 -11.61 5.44 -17.15
CA ASN A 91 -10.57 5.45 -16.15
C ASN A 91 -10.97 4.56 -14.97
N VAL A 92 -9.95 3.91 -14.43
CA VAL A 92 -9.94 3.29 -13.10
C VAL A 92 -10.35 4.28 -12.00
N PRO A 93 -10.86 3.82 -10.84
CA PRO A 93 -11.27 4.71 -9.75
C PRO A 93 -10.12 5.57 -9.25
N ASP A 94 -10.44 6.81 -8.90
CA ASP A 94 -9.51 7.70 -8.20
C ASP A 94 -9.35 7.24 -6.75
N THR A 95 -8.36 6.38 -6.52
CA THR A 95 -8.06 5.82 -5.21
C THR A 95 -7.56 6.88 -4.21
N GLU A 96 -6.98 7.98 -4.69
CA GLU A 96 -6.53 9.05 -3.80
C GLU A 96 -7.73 9.83 -3.25
N TYR A 97 -8.69 10.18 -4.11
CA TYR A 97 -9.96 10.76 -3.69
C TYR A 97 -10.71 9.82 -2.73
N MET A 98 -10.84 8.54 -3.09
CA MET A 98 -11.52 7.55 -2.25
C MET A 98 -10.88 7.44 -0.86
N TRP A 99 -9.55 7.41 -0.77
CA TRP A 99 -8.89 7.35 0.54
C TRP A 99 -9.15 8.61 1.37
N ASN A 100 -9.05 9.79 0.76
CA ASN A 100 -9.28 11.04 1.48
C ASN A 100 -10.71 11.15 2.05
N GLU A 101 -11.70 10.59 1.36
CA GLU A 101 -13.11 10.57 1.79
C GLU A 101 -13.37 9.54 2.90
N TYR A 102 -12.77 8.35 2.81
CA TYR A 102 -13.12 7.21 3.68
C TYR A 102 -12.04 6.80 4.69
N LYS A 103 -10.89 7.48 4.79
CA LYS A 103 -9.80 7.15 5.73
C LYS A 103 -10.22 7.11 7.21
N ASP A 104 -11.23 7.88 7.60
CA ASP A 104 -11.78 7.90 8.96
C ASP A 104 -12.80 6.77 9.20
N LYS A 105 -13.19 6.05 8.14
CA LYS A 105 -14.07 4.87 8.15
C LYS A 105 -13.56 3.81 7.17
N PRO A 106 -12.31 3.34 7.33
CA PRO A 106 -11.60 2.61 6.28
C PRO A 106 -12.29 1.29 5.92
N ALA A 107 -13.02 0.68 6.86
CA ALA A 107 -13.76 -0.57 6.64
C ALA A 107 -14.76 -0.54 5.47
N GLN A 108 -15.18 0.64 5.00
CA GLN A 108 -16.09 0.78 3.85
C GLN A 108 -15.43 0.49 2.50
N ILE A 109 -14.12 0.74 2.37
CA ILE A 109 -13.40 0.63 1.09
C ILE A 109 -12.05 -0.09 1.20
N ALA A 110 -11.66 -0.48 2.41
CA ALA A 110 -10.35 -1.02 2.74
C ALA A 110 -10.47 -2.12 3.80
N CYS A 111 -9.41 -2.92 3.90
CA CYS A 111 -9.19 -3.87 4.97
C CYS A 111 -7.91 -3.50 5.71
N ARG A 112 -7.94 -3.64 7.04
CA ARG A 112 -6.74 -3.54 7.87
C ARG A 112 -5.86 -4.76 7.57
N LEU A 113 -4.57 -4.52 7.35
CA LEU A 113 -3.60 -5.59 7.18
C LEU A 113 -3.33 -6.29 8.51
N VAL A 114 -3.36 -7.62 8.49
CA VAL A 114 -2.87 -8.46 9.60
C VAL A 114 -1.55 -9.14 9.25
N ARG A 115 -0.92 -9.78 10.23
CA ARG A 115 0.41 -10.41 10.06
C ARG A 115 0.43 -11.39 8.88
N GLY A 116 1.35 -11.15 7.95
CA GLY A 116 1.58 -11.97 6.76
C GLY A 116 0.66 -11.65 5.58
N GLU A 117 -0.20 -10.64 5.69
CA GLU A 117 -0.95 -10.11 4.55
C GLU A 117 -0.18 -8.98 3.86
N VAL A 118 -0.45 -8.84 2.57
CA VAL A 118 0.01 -7.75 1.72
C VAL A 118 -1.14 -7.21 0.89
N CYS A 119 -0.96 -6.03 0.31
CA CYS A 119 -1.95 -5.47 -0.58
C CYS A 119 -1.79 -6.04 -1.97
N ALA A 120 -2.89 -6.53 -2.54
CA ALA A 120 -2.93 -7.03 -3.91
C ALA A 120 -3.90 -6.21 -4.76
N ARG A 121 -3.54 -6.06 -6.03
CA ARG A 121 -4.41 -5.57 -7.11
C ARG A 121 -4.44 -6.64 -8.20
N PHE A 122 -5.61 -7.24 -8.37
CA PHE A 122 -5.88 -8.28 -9.35
C PHE A 122 -6.61 -7.67 -10.54
N THR A 123 -5.98 -7.65 -11.71
CA THR A 123 -6.56 -7.14 -12.96
C THR A 123 -6.93 -8.34 -13.84
N TYR A 124 -8.21 -8.52 -14.12
CA TYR A 124 -8.68 -9.55 -15.05
C TYR A 124 -8.95 -8.94 -16.43
N ARG A 125 -8.31 -9.51 -17.45
CA ARG A 125 -8.48 -9.14 -18.85
C ARG A 125 -8.97 -10.33 -19.67
N TYR A 126 -9.89 -10.05 -20.58
CA TYR A 126 -10.36 -11.02 -21.56
C TYR A 126 -10.23 -10.42 -22.96
N ASN A 127 -9.54 -11.13 -23.86
CA ASN A 127 -9.29 -10.69 -25.23
C ASN A 127 -8.73 -9.25 -25.31
N GLY A 128 -7.79 -8.91 -24.43
CA GLY A 128 -7.12 -7.60 -24.37
C GLY A 128 -7.91 -6.48 -23.68
N ALA A 129 -9.17 -6.70 -23.29
CA ALA A 129 -9.98 -5.72 -22.56
C ALA A 129 -10.00 -6.02 -21.06
N ILE A 130 -9.90 -4.98 -20.22
CA ILE A 130 -10.10 -5.13 -18.77
C ILE A 130 -11.58 -5.40 -18.50
N GLU A 131 -11.85 -6.54 -17.86
CA GLU A 131 -13.20 -6.94 -17.44
C GLU A 131 -13.49 -6.44 -16.03
N ASN A 132 -12.55 -6.62 -15.10
CA ASN A 132 -12.63 -6.07 -13.74
C ASN A 132 -11.25 -5.90 -13.11
N ILE A 133 -11.21 -5.10 -12.03
CA ILE A 133 -10.04 -4.99 -11.16
C ILE A 133 -10.50 -5.18 -9.71
N THR A 134 -9.87 -6.11 -9.00
CA THR A 134 -10.17 -6.38 -7.60
C THR A 134 -9.00 -5.99 -6.71
N TYR A 135 -9.28 -5.15 -5.73
CA TYR A 135 -8.35 -4.71 -4.70
C TYR A 135 -8.60 -5.54 -3.45
N MET A 136 -7.54 -6.02 -2.79
CA MET A 136 -7.70 -6.88 -1.61
C MET A 136 -6.48 -6.91 -0.69
N CYS A 137 -6.71 -7.26 0.58
CA CYS A 137 -5.69 -7.84 1.45
C CYS A 137 -5.55 -9.31 1.08
N ALA A 138 -4.32 -9.79 0.88
CA ALA A 138 -4.07 -11.17 0.51
C ALA A 138 -2.84 -11.72 1.22
N LYS A 139 -2.86 -13.01 1.52
CA LYS A 139 -1.63 -13.77 1.82
C LYS A 139 -1.15 -14.38 0.52
N MET A 140 0.04 -14.02 0.10
CA MET A 140 0.60 -14.48 -1.15
C MET A 140 1.94 -15.16 -0.90
N ASN A 141 2.09 -16.33 -1.52
CA ASN A 141 3.37 -17.00 -1.64
C ASN A 141 3.82 -16.82 -3.08
N VAL A 142 4.93 -16.13 -3.27
CA VAL A 142 5.60 -16.05 -4.56
C VAL A 142 6.81 -16.97 -4.47
N ASP A 143 6.90 -17.94 -5.37
CA ASP A 143 8.05 -18.84 -5.41
C ASP A 143 9.34 -18.03 -5.61
N ASN A 144 10.30 -18.22 -4.72
CA ASN A 144 11.62 -17.56 -4.70
C ASN A 144 11.63 -16.04 -4.41
N GLU A 145 10.53 -15.43 -3.98
CA GLU A 145 10.52 -14.04 -3.51
C GLU A 145 9.83 -13.91 -2.14
N SER A 146 10.32 -12.97 -1.30
CA SER A 146 9.59 -12.63 -0.09
C SER A 146 8.30 -11.91 -0.47
N SER A 147 7.20 -12.18 0.22
CA SER A 147 5.91 -11.49 0.02
C SER A 147 5.98 -9.96 0.13
N THR A 148 7.10 -9.41 0.60
CA THR A 148 7.36 -8.00 0.90
C THR A 148 7.83 -7.17 -0.31
N THR A 149 8.25 -7.79 -1.41
CA THR A 149 8.70 -7.06 -2.61
C THR A 149 7.51 -6.53 -3.40
N SER A 150 7.55 -5.24 -3.78
CA SER A 150 6.52 -4.67 -4.67
C SER A 150 6.76 -5.15 -6.10
N THR A 151 5.90 -6.03 -6.60
CA THR A 151 6.09 -6.71 -7.89
C THR A 151 4.74 -7.06 -8.54
N CYS A 152 4.73 -7.28 -9.84
CA CYS A 152 3.53 -7.65 -10.60
C CYS A 152 3.78 -8.95 -11.37
N TYR A 153 2.85 -9.89 -11.25
CA TYR A 153 2.86 -11.17 -11.95
C TYR A 153 1.77 -11.19 -12.99
N THR A 154 2.11 -11.58 -14.21
CA THR A 154 1.13 -11.73 -15.30
C THR A 154 1.11 -13.17 -15.78
N GLU A 155 -0.09 -13.72 -15.91
CA GLU A 155 -0.35 -15.03 -16.48
C GLU A 155 -1.40 -14.90 -17.59
N ASP A 156 -1.14 -15.48 -18.76
CA ASP A 156 -2.13 -15.63 -19.84
C ASP A 156 -2.50 -17.10 -20.00
N ARG A 157 -3.80 -17.39 -19.92
CA ARG A 157 -4.40 -18.69 -20.24
C ARG A 157 -5.43 -18.57 -21.34
N SER A 158 -4.96 -18.63 -22.59
CA SER A 158 -5.81 -18.68 -23.79
C SER A 158 -6.71 -17.44 -23.91
N GLY A 159 -6.13 -16.25 -23.81
CA GLY A 159 -6.85 -14.98 -23.95
C GLY A 159 -7.53 -14.50 -22.66
N ARG A 160 -7.29 -15.21 -21.55
CA ARG A 160 -7.58 -14.77 -20.19
C ARG A 160 -6.27 -14.34 -19.56
N GLU A 161 -6.05 -13.04 -19.49
CA GLU A 161 -4.86 -12.47 -18.88
C GLU A 161 -5.19 -12.02 -17.46
N ILE A 162 -4.38 -12.46 -16.51
CA ILE A 162 -4.47 -12.12 -15.09
C ILE A 162 -3.17 -11.41 -14.73
N GLU A 163 -3.28 -10.18 -14.24
CA GLU A 163 -2.16 -9.46 -13.63
C GLU A 163 -2.42 -9.32 -12.13
N VAL A 164 -1.47 -9.70 -11.29
CA VAL A 164 -1.52 -9.51 -9.84
C VAL A 164 -0.31 -8.70 -9.39
N CYS A 165 -0.56 -7.45 -8.98
CA CYS A 165 0.45 -6.60 -8.37
C CYS A 165 0.33 -6.65 -6.86
N VAL A 166 1.46 -6.84 -6.17
CA VAL A 166 1.58 -6.86 -4.72
C VAL A 166 2.42 -5.70 -4.22
N CYS A 167 2.11 -5.22 -3.02
CA CYS A 167 2.90 -4.21 -2.33
C CYS A 167 2.60 -4.21 -0.82
N GLU A 168 3.49 -3.61 -0.04
CA GLU A 168 3.31 -3.42 1.40
C GLU A 168 2.85 -1.97 1.70
N SER A 169 1.72 -1.84 2.39
CA SER A 169 1.22 -0.55 2.87
C SER A 169 1.81 -0.19 4.23
N ALA A 170 1.99 1.11 4.47
CA ALA A 170 2.40 1.64 5.76
C ALA A 170 1.21 2.31 6.50
N ALA A 171 1.26 2.29 7.84
CA ALA A 171 0.27 2.97 8.68
C ALA A 171 0.28 4.50 8.42
N GLY A 172 -0.90 5.12 8.48
CA GLY A 172 -1.08 6.56 8.22
C GLY A 172 -0.87 7.00 6.78
N ARG A 173 -0.64 6.06 5.84
CA ARG A 173 -0.47 6.35 4.41
C ARG A 173 -1.65 5.83 3.61
N THR A 174 -1.85 6.41 2.43
CA THR A 174 -2.77 5.86 1.41
C THR A 174 -2.34 4.43 1.06
N PRO A 175 -3.28 3.48 0.96
CA PRO A 175 -2.97 2.11 0.57
C PRO A 175 -2.13 2.00 -0.71
N CYS A 176 -1.12 1.13 -0.70
CA CYS A 176 -0.15 1.01 -1.79
C CYS A 176 -0.74 0.35 -3.04
N ASN A 177 -1.78 -0.49 -2.90
CA ASN A 177 -2.48 -1.12 -4.03
C ASN A 177 -3.40 -0.11 -4.74
N ARG A 178 -2.95 1.13 -4.86
CA ARG A 178 -3.65 2.20 -5.56
C ARG A 178 -3.74 1.91 -7.04
N SER A 179 -4.65 2.62 -7.68
CA SER A 179 -4.71 2.60 -9.12
C SER A 179 -3.55 3.43 -9.69
N SER A 180 -2.50 2.77 -10.14
CA SER A 180 -1.44 3.43 -10.88
C SER A 180 -1.93 3.64 -12.30
N THR A 181 -2.10 4.89 -12.72
CA THR A 181 -2.11 5.24 -14.15
C THR A 181 -0.93 4.53 -14.78
N ILE A 182 -1.15 3.80 -15.89
CA ILE A 182 -0.20 2.93 -16.60
C ILE A 182 0.95 3.78 -17.19
N LEU A 183 1.76 4.40 -16.33
CA LEU A 183 2.85 5.31 -16.67
C LEU A 183 4.14 4.97 -15.91
N ALA A 184 4.06 4.16 -14.84
CA ALA A 184 5.24 3.80 -14.04
C ALA A 184 6.21 2.84 -14.76
N GLN A 185 5.80 2.14 -15.82
CA GLN A 185 6.68 1.22 -16.57
C GLN A 185 7.47 1.89 -17.70
N LEU A 186 7.22 3.16 -18.02
CA LEU A 186 7.91 3.86 -19.12
C LEU A 186 9.10 4.73 -18.65
N GLY A 187 9.35 4.82 -17.34
CA GLY A 187 10.42 5.66 -16.78
C GLY A 187 11.82 5.03 -16.84
N GLN A 188 11.93 3.71 -16.94
CA GLN A 188 13.22 3.00 -16.93
C GLN A 188 14.05 3.11 -18.23
N PRO A 189 13.47 3.05 -19.46
CA PRO A 189 14.30 3.12 -20.67
C PRO A 189 14.87 4.52 -20.93
N VAL A 190 14.19 5.60 -20.52
CA VAL A 190 14.63 6.99 -20.80
C VAL A 190 15.91 7.36 -20.04
N VAL A 191 16.03 6.92 -18.79
CA VAL A 191 17.21 7.20 -17.95
C VAL A 191 18.46 6.48 -18.48
N LEU A 192 18.30 5.25 -18.96
CA LEU A 192 19.42 4.48 -19.54
C LEU A 192 19.91 5.08 -20.87
N ILE A 193 18.98 5.55 -21.72
CA ILE A 193 19.33 6.23 -22.97
C ILE A 193 20.07 7.55 -22.70
N ALA A 194 19.61 8.34 -21.71
CA ALA A 194 20.28 9.58 -21.33
C ALA A 194 21.70 9.33 -20.81
N LEU A 195 21.90 8.31 -19.97
CA LEU A 195 23.23 7.94 -19.47
C LEU A 195 24.16 7.46 -20.60
N ALA A 196 23.65 6.67 -21.55
CA ALA A 196 24.42 6.21 -22.70
C ALA A 196 24.86 7.37 -23.61
N LEU A 197 23.99 8.37 -23.83
CA LEU A 197 24.33 9.57 -24.60
C LEU A 197 25.39 10.43 -23.90
N VAL A 198 25.30 10.59 -22.57
CA VAL A 198 26.33 11.30 -21.78
C VAL A 198 27.68 10.58 -21.87
N GLN A 199 27.70 9.24 -21.75
CA GLN A 199 28.93 8.45 -21.90
C GLN A 199 29.53 8.56 -23.32
N LEU A 200 28.69 8.59 -24.36
CA LEU A 200 29.17 8.74 -25.73
C LEU A 200 29.76 10.14 -25.98
N LEU A 201 29.18 11.19 -25.39
CA LEU A 201 29.68 12.56 -25.48
C LEU A 201 31.00 12.74 -24.72
N THR A 202 31.16 12.14 -23.54
CA THR A 202 32.42 12.18 -22.80
C THR A 202 33.53 11.41 -23.51
N LEU A 203 33.24 10.27 -24.12
CA LEU A 203 34.20 9.51 -24.93
C LEU A 203 34.68 10.32 -26.16
N ARG A 204 33.78 11.02 -26.86
CA ARG A 204 34.16 11.90 -27.97
C ARG A 204 35.02 13.09 -27.53
N ALA A 205 34.79 13.62 -26.33
CA ALA A 205 35.59 14.71 -25.79
C ALA A 205 37.00 14.27 -25.34
N LEU A 206 37.15 13.02 -24.89
CA LEU A 206 38.43 12.47 -24.43
C LEU A 206 39.31 11.95 -25.59
N PHE A 207 38.71 11.56 -26.71
CA PHE A 207 39.41 11.15 -27.93
C PHE A 207 38.99 12.03 -29.12
N PRO A 208 39.41 13.31 -29.17
CA PRO A 208 39.25 14.07 -30.40
C PRO A 208 40.08 13.36 -31.48
N CYS A 209 39.42 12.87 -32.53
CA CYS A 209 40.12 12.39 -33.73
C CYS A 209 40.95 13.56 -34.26
N ASN A 210 42.25 13.51 -34.01
CA ASN A 210 43.21 14.42 -34.61
C ASN A 210 43.35 13.98 -36.07
N GLN A 211 42.73 14.75 -36.97
CA GLN A 211 42.84 14.55 -38.42
C GLN A 211 44.05 15.32 -38.94
#